data_AF-A0A7C4HMT7-F1
#
_entry.id   AF-A0A7C4HMT7-F1
#
_cell.length_a   1.000
_cell.length_b   1.000
_cell.length_c   1.000
_cell.angle_alpha   90.00
_cell.angle_beta   90.00
_cell.angle_gamma   90.00
#
_symmetry.space_group_name_H-M   'P 1'
#
loop_
_entity.id
_entity.type
_entity.pdbx_description
1 polymer ?
#
loop_
_entity_poly.entity_id
_entity_poly.type
_entity_poly.pdbx_seq_one_letter_code
_entity_poly.pdbx_strand_id
1 'polypeptide(L)'
;KQIYGGIGGYPFHPALVGWLVLMLSWPHHVYPVGAMSIASAHPATIYFTALGGLMLLALGYARWQITVGMLAGVAVAGFIFHLVYPNQPGIYAQLTSGTVMLGAFFIATDSTTSPVNPIAMLLFGFLIGAMVALIRVYGTWPDAVPFAVLMLNLLNPILDRIRPKPLEALVS
;
A
#
# COMPACT_ATOMS: atom_id res chain seq x y z
N LYS A 1 -11.06 -0.81 16.37
CA LYS A 1 -12.44 -1.18 16.02
C LYS A 1 -13.41 -0.84 17.15
N GLN A 2 -13.38 -1.48 18.32
CA GLN A 2 -14.37 -1.16 19.35
C GLN A 2 -14.30 0.28 19.92
N ILE A 3 -13.13 0.93 19.87
CA ILE A 3 -12.93 2.32 20.34
C ILE A 3 -13.67 3.37 19.50
N TYR A 4 -13.91 3.14 18.19
CA TYR A 4 -14.57 4.12 17.31
C TYR A 4 -15.98 3.69 16.88
N GLY A 5 -16.71 2.95 17.73
CA GLY A 5 -18.17 2.79 17.54
C GLY A 5 -18.61 1.71 16.55
N GLY A 6 -17.75 0.75 16.21
CA GLY A 6 -18.18 -0.51 15.60
C GLY A 6 -18.41 -0.51 14.08
N ILE A 7 -18.79 0.60 13.44
CA ILE A 7 -19.21 0.60 12.03
C ILE A 7 -18.63 1.78 11.24
N GLY A 8 -17.89 1.46 10.17
CA GLY A 8 -17.66 2.32 8.99
C GLY A 8 -16.72 3.53 9.09
N GLY A 9 -16.40 4.06 10.28
CA GLY A 9 -15.73 5.36 10.43
C GLY A 9 -14.27 5.33 10.93
N TYR A 10 -13.47 4.31 10.60
CA TYR A 10 -12.09 4.24 11.11
C TYR A 10 -11.11 4.95 10.16
N PRO A 11 -10.24 5.83 10.67
CA PRO A 11 -9.18 6.43 9.86
C PRO A 11 -8.14 5.40 9.39
N PHE A 12 -8.05 4.25 10.06
CA PHE A 12 -7.04 3.22 9.84
C PHE A 12 -7.64 1.83 9.65
N HIS A 13 -7.02 1.04 8.78
CA HIS A 13 -7.35 -0.37 8.58
C HIS A 13 -7.00 -1.17 9.85
N PRO A 14 -7.98 -1.68 10.60
CA PRO A 14 -7.74 -2.23 11.93
C PRO A 14 -6.99 -3.56 11.92
N ALA A 15 -7.05 -4.32 10.83
CA ALA A 15 -6.21 -5.51 10.69
C ALA A 15 -4.73 -5.14 10.47
N LEU A 16 -4.44 -4.02 9.78
CA LEU A 16 -3.07 -3.54 9.64
C LEU A 16 -2.53 -3.01 10.96
N VAL A 17 -3.38 -2.33 11.75
CA VAL A 17 -2.98 -1.88 13.10
C VAL A 17 -2.63 -3.09 13.97
N GLY A 18 -3.45 -4.15 13.95
CA GLY A 18 -3.14 -5.40 14.66
C GLY A 18 -1.82 -6.02 14.20
N TRP A 19 -1.59 -6.09 12.89
CA TRP A 19 -0.34 -6.60 12.33
C TRP A 19 0.88 -5.76 12.78
N LEU A 20 0.78 -4.44 12.72
CA LEU A 20 1.83 -3.52 13.13
C LEU A 20 2.15 -3.61 14.62
N VAL A 21 1.13 -3.75 15.48
CA VAL A 21 1.31 -3.99 16.92
C VAL A 21 2.06 -5.29 17.15
N LEU A 22 1.74 -6.37 16.44
CA LEU A 22 2.46 -7.64 16.57
C LEU A 22 3.93 -7.51 16.11
N MET A 23 4.17 -6.82 15.00
CA MET A 23 5.52 -6.58 14.48
C MET A 23 6.38 -5.78 15.45
N LEU A 24 5.81 -4.75 16.09
CA LEU A 24 6.53 -3.89 17.03
C LEU A 24 6.70 -4.53 18.41
N SER A 25 5.68 -5.24 18.92
CA SER A 25 5.69 -5.82 20.26
C SER A 25 6.42 -7.17 20.33
N TRP A 26 6.32 -8.00 19.28
CA TRP A 26 6.95 -9.34 19.24
C TRP A 26 7.70 -9.59 17.92
N PRO A 27 8.71 -8.78 17.59
CA PRO A 27 9.43 -8.90 16.32
C PRO A 27 10.06 -10.27 16.11
N HIS A 28 10.63 -10.87 17.17
CA HIS A 28 11.31 -12.17 17.08
C HIS A 28 10.35 -13.34 16.80
N HIS A 29 9.06 -13.20 17.11
CA HIS A 29 8.06 -14.24 16.83
C HIS A 29 7.46 -14.08 15.42
N VAL A 30 7.33 -12.83 14.97
CA VAL A 30 6.82 -12.51 13.62
C VAL A 30 7.91 -12.72 12.56
N TYR A 31 9.16 -12.41 12.89
CA TYR A 31 10.36 -12.63 12.08
C TYR A 31 11.38 -13.48 12.83
N PRO A 32 11.13 -14.79 12.97
CA PRO A 32 12.14 -15.68 13.51
C PRO A 32 13.42 -15.57 12.65
N VAL A 33 14.59 -15.57 13.29
CA VAL A 33 15.87 -15.47 12.60
C VAL A 33 15.99 -16.61 11.59
N GLY A 34 16.06 -16.28 10.30
CA GLY A 34 16.10 -17.25 9.19
C GLY A 34 14.74 -17.59 8.55
N ALA A 35 13.62 -17.09 9.08
CA ALA A 35 12.31 -17.25 8.44
C ALA A 35 12.17 -16.30 7.25
N MET A 36 11.75 -16.87 6.11
CA MET A 36 11.31 -16.10 4.95
C MET A 36 10.18 -15.15 5.37
N SER A 37 10.45 -13.84 5.34
CA SER A 37 9.41 -12.82 5.42
C SER A 37 8.41 -13.04 4.28
N ILE A 38 7.16 -12.63 4.48
CA ILE A 38 6.11 -12.63 3.47
C ILE A 38 6.51 -11.77 2.25
N ALA A 39 7.49 -10.88 2.42
CA ALA A 39 8.14 -10.13 1.35
C ALA A 39 8.98 -10.98 0.40
N SER A 40 9.28 -12.23 0.75
CA SER A 40 10.02 -13.15 -0.12
C SER A 40 9.30 -13.32 -1.46
N ALA A 41 10.08 -13.35 -2.55
CA ALA A 41 9.57 -13.46 -3.91
C ALA A 41 9.17 -14.90 -4.21
N HIS A 42 8.11 -15.40 -3.55
CA HIS A 42 7.57 -16.72 -3.82
C HIS A 42 6.63 -16.66 -5.03
N PRO A 43 6.92 -17.37 -6.13
CA PRO A 43 6.10 -17.33 -7.34
C PRO A 43 4.64 -17.68 -7.06
N ALA A 44 4.39 -18.66 -6.20
CA ALA A 44 3.05 -19.05 -5.79
C ALA A 44 2.26 -17.87 -5.17
N THR A 45 2.87 -17.12 -4.25
CA THR A 45 2.21 -15.97 -3.63
C THR A 45 1.87 -14.89 -4.64
N ILE A 46 2.78 -14.61 -5.59
CA ILE A 46 2.58 -13.63 -6.65
C ILE A 46 1.43 -14.07 -7.54
N TYR A 47 1.43 -15.32 -8.00
CA TYR A 47 0.39 -15.81 -8.91
C TYR A 47 -0.99 -15.86 -8.25
N PHE A 48 -1.10 -16.37 -7.03
CA PHE A 48 -2.38 -16.44 -6.34
C PHE A 48 -2.93 -15.05 -5.99
N THR A 49 -2.07 -14.12 -5.53
CA THR A 49 -2.50 -12.75 -5.21
C THR A 49 -2.82 -11.95 -6.46
N ALA A 50 -2.05 -12.09 -7.53
CA ALA A 50 -2.35 -11.44 -8.81
C ALA A 50 -3.66 -12.00 -9.41
N LEU A 51 -3.87 -13.31 -9.39
CA LEU A 51 -5.10 -13.92 -9.89
C LEU A 51 -6.32 -13.45 -9.10
N GLY A 52 -6.26 -13.53 -7.77
CA GLY A 52 -7.36 -13.06 -6.91
C GLY A 52 -7.60 -11.55 -7.06
N GLY A 53 -6.54 -10.76 -7.15
CA GLY A 53 -6.60 -9.32 -7.38
C GLY A 53 -7.21 -8.94 -8.71
N LEU A 54 -6.81 -9.60 -9.80
CA LEU A 54 -7.38 -9.41 -11.13
C LEU A 54 -8.85 -9.82 -11.17
N MET A 55 -9.23 -10.90 -10.47
CA MET A 55 -10.63 -11.30 -10.34
C MET A 55 -11.47 -10.24 -9.62
N LEU A 56 -10.95 -9.65 -8.53
CA LEU A 56 -11.64 -8.57 -7.82
C LEU A 56 -11.75 -7.27 -8.63
N LEU A 57 -10.74 -6.96 -9.44
CA LEU A 57 -10.77 -5.85 -10.38
C LEU A 57 -11.83 -6.08 -11.48
N ALA A 58 -11.89 -7.30 -12.03
CA ALA A 58 -12.87 -7.67 -13.04
C ALA A 58 -14.31 -7.65 -12.49
N LEU A 59 -14.49 -8.00 -11.22
CA LEU A 59 -15.78 -7.95 -10.53
C LEU A 59 -16.19 -6.52 -10.09
N GLY A 60 -15.32 -5.52 -10.27
CA GLY A 60 -15.62 -4.12 -9.93
C GLY A 60 -15.58 -3.79 -8.43
N TYR A 61 -15.12 -4.71 -7.58
CA TYR A 61 -14.97 -4.46 -6.15
C TYR A 61 -13.69 -3.67 -5.83
N ALA A 62 -12.61 -3.91 -6.57
CA ALA A 62 -11.34 -3.22 -6.39
C ALA A 62 -11.19 -2.04 -7.36
N ARG A 63 -10.62 -0.92 -6.88
CA ARG A 63 -10.37 0.27 -7.69
C ARG A 63 -9.00 0.17 -8.37
N TRP A 64 -9.00 0.03 -9.69
CA TRP A 64 -7.77 -0.12 -10.48
C TRP A 64 -6.82 1.07 -10.33
N GLN A 65 -7.33 2.28 -10.08
CA GLN A 65 -6.53 3.50 -9.91
C GLN A 65 -5.54 3.37 -8.75
N ILE A 66 -5.99 2.81 -7.62
CA ILE A 66 -5.13 2.65 -6.43
C ILE A 66 -4.08 1.57 -6.69
N THR A 67 -4.49 0.44 -7.27
CA THR A 67 -3.59 -0.67 -7.59
C THR A 67 -2.51 -0.23 -8.57
N VAL A 68 -2.89 0.38 -9.70
CA VAL A 68 -1.93 0.86 -10.71
C VAL A 68 -1.05 1.96 -10.13
N GLY A 69 -1.62 2.89 -9.34
CA GLY A 69 -0.86 3.91 -8.63
C GLY A 69 0.22 3.30 -7.74
N MET A 70 -0.14 2.33 -6.91
CA MET A 70 0.80 1.67 -6.00
C MET A 70 1.90 0.91 -6.73
N LEU A 71 1.56 0.13 -7.76
CA LEU A 71 2.56 -0.57 -8.56
C LEU A 71 3.50 0.40 -9.27
N ALA A 72 2.98 1.49 -9.83
CA ALA A 72 3.78 2.54 -10.44
C ALA A 72 4.70 3.23 -9.43
N GLY A 73 4.20 3.52 -8.22
CA GLY A 73 4.98 4.11 -7.12
C GLY A 73 6.15 3.23 -6.70
N VAL A 74 5.91 1.93 -6.50
CA VAL A 74 6.98 0.96 -6.20
C VAL A 74 7.97 0.87 -7.36
N ALA A 75 7.49 0.80 -8.60
CA ALA A 75 8.36 0.66 -9.76
C ALA A 75 9.27 1.89 -9.94
N VAL A 76 8.71 3.09 -9.86
CA VAL A 76 9.46 4.34 -10.02
C VAL A 76 10.43 4.55 -8.88
N ALA A 77 9.96 4.42 -7.62
CA ALA A 77 10.84 4.59 -6.47
C ALA A 77 11.93 3.51 -6.43
N GLY A 78 11.58 2.25 -6.72
CA GLY A 78 12.54 1.15 -6.80
C GLY A 78 13.57 1.33 -7.92
N PHE A 79 13.17 1.89 -9.06
CA PHE A 79 14.12 2.26 -10.11
C PHE A 79 15.10 3.33 -9.63
N ILE A 80 14.58 4.44 -9.09
CA ILE A 80 15.40 5.56 -8.63
C ILE A 80 16.36 5.11 -7.52
N PHE A 81 15.88 4.36 -6.53
CA PHE A 81 16.74 3.88 -5.45
C PHE A 81 17.81 2.90 -5.93
N HIS A 82 17.52 2.06 -6.93
CA HIS A 82 18.51 1.16 -7.49
C HIS A 82 19.58 1.90 -8.32
N LEU A 83 19.21 2.99 -8.99
CA LEU A 83 20.18 3.85 -9.68
C LEU A 83 21.14 4.55 -8.70
N VAL A 84 20.64 5.01 -7.56
CA VAL A 84 21.45 5.71 -6.54
C VAL A 84 22.23 4.73 -5.67
N TYR A 85 21.62 3.59 -5.31
CA TYR A 85 22.17 2.56 -4.45
C TYR A 85 22.04 1.18 -5.13
N PRO A 86 23.04 0.76 -5.93
CA PRO A 86 22.97 -0.49 -6.69
C PRO A 86 22.79 -1.76 -5.86
N ASN A 87 23.16 -1.73 -4.57
CA ASN A 87 23.01 -2.85 -3.64
C ASN A 87 21.57 -3.02 -3.10
N GLN A 88 20.68 -2.09 -3.39
CA GLN A 88 19.28 -2.12 -2.95
C GLN A 88 18.38 -2.82 -3.96
N PRO A 89 17.24 -3.39 -3.54
CA PRO A 89 16.37 -4.15 -4.44
C PRO A 89 15.87 -3.26 -5.59
N GLY A 90 16.11 -3.69 -6.83
CA GLY A 90 15.62 -3.01 -8.03
C GLY A 90 14.13 -3.20 -8.28
N ILE A 91 13.64 -2.63 -9.38
CA ILE A 91 12.21 -2.67 -9.78
C ILE A 91 11.64 -4.08 -9.67
N TYR A 92 12.29 -5.05 -10.31
CA TYR A 92 11.81 -6.42 -10.38
C TYR A 92 11.72 -7.05 -8.99
N ALA A 93 12.75 -6.90 -8.16
CA ALA A 93 12.79 -7.48 -6.82
C ALA A 93 11.71 -6.87 -5.89
N GLN A 94 11.39 -5.58 -6.06
CA GLN A 94 10.35 -4.94 -5.26
C GLN A 94 8.94 -5.33 -5.73
N LEU A 95 8.69 -5.37 -7.04
CA LEU A 95 7.38 -5.74 -7.59
C LEU A 95 7.05 -7.22 -7.42
N THR A 96 8.03 -8.12 -7.54
CA THR A 96 7.80 -9.56 -7.35
C THR A 96 7.70 -9.97 -5.87
N SER A 97 7.63 -9.00 -4.97
CA SER A 97 7.48 -9.27 -3.55
C SER A 97 6.03 -9.60 -3.18
N GLY A 98 5.84 -10.70 -2.46
CA GLY A 98 4.50 -11.16 -2.05
C GLY A 98 3.69 -10.10 -1.30
N THR A 99 4.32 -9.33 -0.41
CA THR A 99 3.62 -8.25 0.31
C THR A 99 3.27 -7.06 -0.56
N VAL A 100 4.02 -6.76 -1.62
CA VAL A 100 3.67 -5.68 -2.55
C VAL A 100 2.45 -6.06 -3.39
N MET A 101 2.40 -7.30 -3.90
CA MET A 101 1.23 -7.78 -4.64
C MET A 101 -0.01 -7.85 -3.76
N LEU A 102 0.11 -8.46 -2.57
CA LEU A 102 -0.99 -8.51 -1.60
C LEU A 102 -1.42 -7.10 -1.19
N GLY A 103 -0.46 -6.19 -1.00
CA GLY A 103 -0.67 -4.78 -0.74
C GLY A 103 -1.49 -4.07 -1.81
N ALA A 104 -1.08 -4.22 -3.08
CA ALA A 104 -1.66 -3.49 -4.20
C ALA A 104 -3.09 -3.94 -4.54
N PHE A 105 -3.40 -5.23 -4.38
CA PHE A 105 -4.68 -5.79 -4.79
C PHE A 105 -5.72 -5.87 -3.67
N PHE A 106 -5.29 -6.12 -2.42
CA PHE A 106 -6.22 -6.40 -1.31
C PHE A 106 -6.17 -5.37 -0.18
N ILE A 107 -5.00 -4.80 0.12
CA ILE A 107 -4.87 -3.89 1.26
C ILE A 107 -5.15 -2.44 0.86
N ALA A 108 -4.48 -1.94 -0.17
CA ALA A 108 -4.58 -0.53 -0.57
C ALA A 108 -5.98 -0.20 -1.10
N THR A 109 -6.61 -1.15 -1.80
CA THR A 109 -7.95 -1.05 -2.39
C THR A 109 -9.08 -1.08 -1.37
N ASP A 110 -8.88 -1.69 -0.19
CA ASP A 110 -9.85 -1.74 0.92
C ASP A 110 -9.55 -0.70 2.03
N SER A 111 -8.80 0.35 1.68
CA SER A 111 -8.56 1.42 2.65
C SER A 111 -9.85 2.21 2.88
N THR A 112 -10.33 2.19 4.12
CA THR A 112 -11.61 2.78 4.56
C THR A 112 -11.70 4.30 4.36
N THR A 113 -10.57 4.97 4.12
CA THR A 113 -10.46 6.42 3.93
C THR A 113 -9.90 6.82 2.56
N SER A 114 -9.95 5.93 1.56
CA SER A 114 -9.51 6.23 0.19
C SER A 114 -10.14 7.51 -0.36
N PRO A 115 -9.37 8.40 -1.03
CA PRO A 115 -9.91 9.59 -1.67
C PRO A 115 -10.97 9.25 -2.73
N VAL A 116 -11.94 10.14 -2.95
CA VAL A 116 -13.07 9.89 -3.88
C VAL A 116 -12.73 10.18 -5.36
N ASN A 117 -11.74 11.05 -5.60
CA ASN A 117 -11.33 11.48 -6.94
C ASN A 117 -10.35 10.48 -7.58
N PRO A 118 -10.56 10.04 -8.84
CA PRO A 118 -9.63 9.15 -9.55
C PRO A 118 -8.17 9.61 -9.59
N ILE A 119 -7.92 10.92 -9.72
CA ILE A 119 -6.54 11.46 -9.72
C ILE A 119 -5.93 11.35 -8.33
N ALA A 120 -6.71 11.68 -7.29
CA ALA A 120 -6.27 11.55 -5.91
C ALA A 120 -6.04 10.08 -5.52
N MET A 121 -6.82 9.14 -6.06
CA MET A 121 -6.60 7.70 -5.89
C MET A 121 -5.29 7.22 -6.52
N LEU A 122 -4.97 7.67 -7.73
CA LEU A 122 -3.70 7.36 -8.39
C LEU A 122 -2.52 7.90 -7.58
N LEU A 123 -2.60 9.16 -7.14
CA LEU A 123 -1.58 9.79 -6.32
C LEU A 123 -1.45 9.08 -4.96
N PHE A 124 -2.56 8.72 -4.32
CA PHE A 124 -2.58 7.98 -3.07
C PHE A 124 -1.87 6.63 -3.19
N GLY A 125 -2.24 5.84 -4.21
CA GLY A 125 -1.56 4.58 -4.52
C GLY A 125 -0.07 4.80 -4.76
N PHE A 126 0.29 5.78 -5.60
CA PHE A 126 1.68 6.10 -5.91
C PHE A 126 2.50 6.43 -4.67
N LEU A 127 1.96 7.25 -3.76
CA LEU A 127 2.61 7.60 -2.52
C LEU A 127 2.77 6.40 -1.59
N ILE A 128 1.78 5.50 -1.51
CA ILE A 128 1.93 4.23 -0.78
C ILE A 128 3.10 3.43 -1.36
N GLY A 129 3.14 3.25 -2.69
CA GLY A 129 4.19 2.48 -3.36
C GLY A 129 5.58 3.08 -3.17
N ALA A 130 5.70 4.40 -3.27
CA ALA A 130 6.96 5.10 -3.03
C ALA A 130 7.42 4.96 -1.56
N MET A 131 6.47 5.03 -0.62
CA MET A 131 6.75 4.84 0.81
C MET A 131 7.21 3.41 1.11
N VAL A 132 6.61 2.41 0.46
CA VAL A 132 7.05 1.01 0.57
C VAL A 132 8.51 0.85 0.14
N ALA A 133 8.89 1.43 -1.01
CA ALA A 133 10.27 1.39 -1.49
C ALA A 133 11.23 2.07 -0.51
N LEU A 134 10.85 3.24 0.02
CA LEU A 134 11.65 4.00 0.98
C LEU A 134 11.90 3.19 2.27
N ILE A 135 10.85 2.58 2.84
CA ILE A 135 10.97 1.76 4.06
C ILE A 135 11.82 0.51 3.79
N ARG A 136 11.81 -0.06 2.59
CA ARG A 136 12.67 -1.21 2.27
C ARG A 136 14.13 -0.87 2.10
N VAL A 137 14.43 0.34 1.62
CA VAL A 137 15.80 0.79 1.40
C VAL A 137 16.45 1.25 2.71
N TYR A 138 15.71 1.98 3.54
CA TYR A 138 16.23 2.60 4.78
C TYR A 138 15.75 1.93 6.07
N GLY A 139 14.67 1.17 6.03
CA GLY A 139 14.11 0.51 7.20
C GLY A 139 14.65 -0.89 7.40
N THR A 140 14.47 -1.39 8.62
CA THR A 140 14.86 -2.75 9.02
C THR A 140 13.80 -3.80 8.72
N TRP A 141 12.61 -3.38 8.28
CA TRP A 141 11.43 -4.23 8.13
C TRP A 141 11.20 -4.61 6.66
N PRO A 142 11.32 -5.89 6.28
CA PRO A 142 11.11 -6.32 4.89
C PRO A 142 9.66 -6.15 4.42
N ASP A 143 8.69 -6.27 5.35
CA ASP A 143 7.26 -6.05 5.09
C ASP A 143 6.86 -4.60 5.35
N ALA A 144 7.21 -3.73 4.41
CA ALA A 144 6.97 -2.29 4.48
C ALA A 144 5.51 -1.85 4.23
N VAL A 145 4.69 -2.70 3.62
CA VAL A 145 3.33 -2.35 3.14
C VAL A 145 2.37 -1.90 4.24
N PRO A 146 2.26 -2.58 5.40
CA PRO A 146 1.36 -2.15 6.47
C PRO A 146 1.71 -0.77 7.03
N PHE A 147 3.02 -0.52 7.21
CA PHE A 147 3.54 0.75 7.67
C PHE A 147 3.21 1.86 6.68
N ALA A 148 3.50 1.64 5.40
CA ALA A 148 3.22 2.60 4.34
C ALA A 148 1.73 2.96 4.24
N VAL A 149 0.84 1.95 4.20
CA VAL A 149 -0.61 2.20 4.07
C VAL A 149 -1.15 2.95 5.29
N LEU A 150 -0.76 2.57 6.50
CA LEU A 150 -1.20 3.26 7.71
C LEU A 150 -0.69 4.71 7.76
N MET A 151 0.56 4.93 7.38
CA MET A 151 1.13 6.28 7.34
C MET A 151 0.46 7.15 6.28
N LEU A 152 0.14 6.58 5.11
CA LEU A 152 -0.52 7.33 4.04
C LEU A 152 -2.02 7.56 4.31
N ASN A 153 -2.67 6.69 5.09
CA ASN A 153 -4.04 6.95 5.56
C ASN A 153 -4.14 8.25 6.39
N LEU A 154 -3.06 8.69 7.06
CA LEU A 154 -3.02 10.00 7.73
C LEU A 154 -3.02 11.18 6.75
N LEU A 155 -2.55 10.97 5.51
CA LEU A 155 -2.47 12.01 4.48
C LEU A 155 -3.74 12.09 3.62
N ASN A 156 -4.71 11.18 3.80
CA ASN A 156 -5.97 11.19 3.06
C ASN A 156 -6.75 12.52 3.15
N PRO A 157 -6.87 13.19 4.32
CA PRO A 157 -7.53 14.50 4.39
C PRO A 157 -6.88 15.58 3.51
N ILE A 158 -5.56 15.48 3.28
CA ILE A 158 -4.81 16.41 2.43
C ILE A 158 -5.08 16.11 0.96
N LEU A 159 -5.12 14.82 0.60
CA LEU A 159 -5.44 14.39 -0.77
C LEU A 159 -6.90 14.68 -1.13
N ASP A 160 -7.83 14.60 -0.18
CA ASP A 160 -9.23 14.99 -0.35
C ASP A 160 -9.43 16.50 -0.49
N ARG A 161 -8.41 17.31 -0.15
CA ARG A 161 -8.41 18.74 -0.45
C ARG A 161 -8.17 19.00 -1.95
N ILE A 162 -7.68 18.01 -2.69
CA ILE A 162 -7.57 18.03 -4.16
C ILE A 162 -8.97 17.77 -4.76
N ARG A 163 -9.91 18.68 -4.46
CA ARG A 163 -11.22 18.72 -5.10
C ARG A 163 -11.12 19.58 -6.35
N PRO A 164 -11.69 19.16 -7.50
CA PRO A 164 -12.02 20.13 -8.53
C PRO A 164 -12.99 21.14 -7.92
N LYS A 165 -12.76 22.45 -8.15
CA LYS A 165 -13.66 23.51 -7.68
C LYS A 165 -15.10 23.18 -8.12
N PRO A 166 -16.11 23.30 -7.23
CA PRO A 166 -17.49 23.19 -7.68
C PRO A 166 -17.75 24.23 -8.78
N LEU A 167 -18.47 23.82 -9.83
CA LEU A 167 -18.85 24.62 -11.00
C LEU A 167 -19.65 25.89 -10.65
N GLU A 168 -19.97 26.13 -9.39
CA GLU A 168 -20.61 27.35 -8.90
C GLU A 168 -19.81 28.63 -9.23
N ALA A 169 -18.48 28.54 -9.39
CA ALA A 169 -17.65 29.66 -9.83
C ALA A 169 -17.72 29.98 -11.34
N LEU A 170 -18.48 29.19 -12.12
CA LEU A 170 -18.73 29.43 -13.55
C LEU A 170 -20.15 29.91 -13.84
N VAL A 171 -20.98 30.06 -12.79
CA VAL A 171 -22.39 30.52 -12.88
C VAL A 171 -22.58 31.87 -12.15
N SER A 172 -21.53 32.46 -11.56
CA SER A 172 -21.50 33.82 -11.00
C SER A 172 -20.67 34.76 -11.85
#